data_AF-A0A7S3CVC5-F1
#
_entry.id   AF-A0A7S3CVC5-F1
#
_cell.length_a   1.000
_cell.length_b   1.000
_cell.length_c   1.000
_cell.angle_alpha   90.00
_cell.angle_beta   90.00
_cell.angle_gamma   90.00
#
_symmetry.space_group_name_H-M   'P 1'
#
loop_
_entity.id
_entity.type
_entity.pdbx_description
1 polymer ?
#
loop_
_entity_poly.entity_id
_entity_poly.type
_entity_poly.pdbx_seq_one_letter_code
_entity_poly.pdbx_strand_id
1 'polypeptide(L)'
;MVYGLAAELVGHTGDVKAVTPLPTQHLSFATSSRDCTVKVWSRSEREPSLLAFDCVETLQHKKYVNAIAPIDLDGRTLLASGGLEGIVFIWNGSTCVMNLTGHEKNVCALRCCPQRSRLFSGSWDGTARVWQRDTQISLLSHGAPVWDIAAITPDCVVTACADKALRLYDIRAGVDPVKHVENAHADRLRTVEVASNAGLFTGANDGSVAVWSPDLLKVTEQRVHKSIVYRARGDGGGSIVLSSEDGTACVCDQYLSSREYIQHASTVWDACAFSGVLVTAGSDGITRVWSQDEDKQRPELHEAFSRSIEKARQEAMEAMKFGGKKVMDLPTKGDLARVLGKEGETKVVNNEGRAEAYEFKAGSWELIGEVMPDGGDAEQGGQVADDGAFECKVDIEEGKPPLTLRHPKGGDPAATAEDFVARNGLNPSYVQQIIDFINQHTAPLGEGGATDPLTGGSSYRPGGNQTTTSVSHTTPLDRSKNDASTSVKYEVFRAFSSKQIQGIGKKIGTVIQGKPFAALINATISEIERGGVESITDAEKDLPSCLQRLIVEAPSDVAWVAFDLLRLCLSKESVALLSFSAVNKMLSRLPECMEAHKVTATMALRVLCNATASVDL
;
A
#
# COMPACT_ATOMS: atom_id res chain seq x y z
N MET A 1 -14.88 3.38 20.02
CA MET A 1 -16.06 2.58 19.62
C MET A 1 -15.53 1.40 18.83
N VAL A 2 -16.00 0.20 19.10
CA VAL A 2 -15.47 -1.04 18.51
C VAL A 2 -16.41 -1.53 17.41
N TYR A 3 -15.86 -2.02 16.31
CA TYR A 3 -16.65 -2.63 15.25
C TYR A 3 -17.27 -3.96 15.70
N GLY A 4 -18.60 -4.02 15.72
CA GLY A 4 -19.37 -5.25 15.88
C GLY A 4 -19.94 -5.73 14.56
N LEU A 5 -20.16 -7.04 14.46
CA LEU A 5 -20.72 -7.65 13.24
C LEU A 5 -22.20 -7.29 13.15
N ALA A 6 -22.61 -6.77 12.01
CA ALA A 6 -23.96 -6.25 11.80
C ALA A 6 -24.75 -7.07 10.77
N ALA A 7 -24.08 -7.62 9.75
CA ALA A 7 -24.67 -8.56 8.81
C ALA A 7 -23.64 -9.47 8.14
N GLU A 8 -24.09 -10.65 7.71
CA GLU A 8 -23.39 -11.55 6.80
C GLU A 8 -24.21 -11.70 5.52
N LEU A 9 -23.59 -11.40 4.39
CA LEU A 9 -24.19 -11.46 3.06
C LEU A 9 -23.71 -12.72 2.35
N VAL A 10 -24.53 -13.75 2.45
CA VAL A 10 -24.31 -15.04 1.79
C VAL A 10 -24.92 -14.96 0.39
N GLY A 11 -24.10 -15.18 -0.64
CA GLY A 11 -24.59 -15.16 -2.01
C GLY A 11 -23.55 -15.52 -3.06
N HIS A 12 -22.26 -15.25 -2.81
CA HIS A 12 -21.18 -15.75 -3.65
C HIS A 12 -20.83 -17.20 -3.30
N THR A 13 -20.40 -17.99 -4.29
CA THR A 13 -20.02 -19.41 -4.09
C THR A 13 -18.50 -19.63 -4.07
N GLY A 14 -17.71 -18.56 -4.21
CA GLY A 14 -16.26 -18.58 -4.09
C GLY A 14 -15.75 -17.24 -3.58
N ASP A 15 -14.44 -17.12 -3.43
CA ASP A 15 -13.75 -15.98 -2.81
C ASP A 15 -14.31 -14.64 -3.29
N VAL A 16 -14.70 -13.77 -2.35
CA VAL A 16 -15.05 -12.38 -2.67
C VAL A 16 -13.77 -11.58 -2.76
N LYS A 17 -13.44 -11.10 -3.96
CA LYS A 17 -12.12 -10.55 -4.31
C LYS A 17 -12.00 -9.04 -4.15
N ALA A 18 -13.10 -8.31 -4.31
CA ALA A 18 -13.12 -6.87 -4.18
C ALA A 18 -14.48 -6.38 -3.71
N VAL A 19 -14.48 -5.25 -3.02
CA VAL A 19 -15.67 -4.50 -2.62
C VAL A 19 -15.50 -3.05 -3.04
N THR A 20 -16.57 -2.44 -3.55
CA THR A 20 -16.56 -1.00 -3.84
C THR A 20 -17.89 -0.34 -3.45
N PRO A 21 -17.85 0.77 -2.69
CA PRO A 21 -19.03 1.58 -2.45
C PRO A 21 -19.60 2.12 -3.77
N LEU A 22 -20.91 2.27 -3.84
CA LEU A 22 -21.58 2.94 -4.95
C LEU A 22 -22.07 4.31 -4.49
N PRO A 23 -21.85 5.39 -5.27
CA PRO A 23 -22.33 6.73 -4.94
C PRO A 23 -23.83 6.85 -5.21
N THR A 24 -24.63 6.16 -4.39
CA THR A 24 -26.10 6.16 -4.43
C THR A 24 -26.67 6.86 -3.21
N GLN A 25 -27.95 7.28 -3.27
CA GLN A 25 -28.63 7.87 -2.10
C GLN A 25 -28.80 6.87 -0.95
N HIS A 26 -28.96 5.59 -1.29
CA HIS A 26 -29.03 4.49 -0.33
C HIS A 26 -27.64 3.91 -0.07
N LEU A 27 -27.44 3.29 1.09
CA LEU A 27 -26.22 2.56 1.41
C LEU A 27 -26.10 1.33 0.51
N SER A 28 -25.25 1.40 -0.51
CA SER A 28 -25.08 0.34 -1.52
C SER A 28 -23.62 0.15 -1.88
N PHE A 29 -23.27 -1.07 -2.29
CA PHE A 29 -21.93 -1.43 -2.73
C PHE A 29 -21.99 -2.63 -3.68
N ALA A 30 -20.91 -2.82 -4.43
CA ALA A 30 -20.75 -3.99 -5.28
C ALA A 30 -19.63 -4.89 -4.74
N THR A 31 -19.76 -6.19 -5.00
CA THR A 31 -18.76 -7.21 -4.69
C THR A 31 -18.46 -8.04 -5.93
N SER A 32 -17.20 -8.44 -6.12
CA SER A 32 -16.81 -9.35 -7.20
C SER A 32 -16.21 -10.63 -6.65
N SER A 33 -16.38 -11.75 -7.36
CA SER A 33 -15.94 -13.05 -6.86
C SER A 33 -15.30 -13.94 -7.93
N ARG A 34 -14.57 -14.95 -7.44
CA ARG A 34 -14.13 -16.11 -8.22
C ARG A 34 -15.28 -16.99 -8.72
N ASP A 35 -16.51 -16.77 -8.27
CA ASP A 35 -17.69 -17.43 -8.85
C ASP A 35 -18.12 -16.88 -10.21
N CYS A 36 -17.31 -16.01 -10.82
CA CYS A 36 -17.57 -15.34 -12.10
C CYS A 36 -18.74 -14.35 -12.06
N THR A 37 -19.13 -13.87 -10.86
CA THR A 37 -20.19 -12.89 -10.73
C THR A 37 -19.74 -11.61 -10.03
N VAL A 38 -20.44 -10.52 -10.36
CA VAL A 38 -20.44 -9.29 -9.58
C VAL A 38 -21.84 -9.12 -9.01
N LYS A 39 -21.97 -8.86 -7.72
CA LYS A 39 -23.25 -8.64 -7.04
C LYS A 39 -23.34 -7.21 -6.56
N VAL A 40 -24.49 -6.60 -6.76
CA VAL A 40 -24.81 -5.27 -6.21
C VAL A 40 -25.74 -5.46 -5.03
N TRP A 41 -25.31 -4.95 -3.88
CA TRP A 41 -26.02 -5.01 -2.62
C TRP A 41 -26.57 -3.64 -2.30
N SER A 42 -27.87 -3.56 -2.02
CA SER A 42 -28.52 -2.34 -1.56
C SER A 42 -29.12 -2.58 -0.20
N ARG A 43 -29.14 -1.52 0.61
CA ARG A 43 -29.85 -1.47 1.87
C ARG A 43 -31.29 -1.99 1.73
N SER A 44 -31.66 -3.01 2.51
CA SER A 44 -33.04 -3.48 2.56
C SER A 44 -33.93 -2.47 3.29
N GLU A 45 -35.09 -2.16 2.71
CA GLU A 45 -36.12 -1.32 3.34
C GLU A 45 -37.06 -2.13 4.24
N ARG A 46 -36.98 -3.47 4.21
CA ARG A 46 -37.86 -4.36 4.97
C ARG A 46 -37.57 -4.34 6.47
N GLU A 47 -36.31 -4.09 6.83
CA GLU A 47 -35.83 -4.06 8.22
C GLU A 47 -35.01 -2.78 8.46
N PRO A 48 -35.65 -1.59 8.52
CA PRO A 48 -34.96 -0.31 8.58
C PRO A 48 -34.08 -0.13 9.83
N SER A 49 -34.41 -0.81 10.93
CA SER A 49 -33.66 -0.77 12.19
C SER A 49 -32.39 -1.62 12.19
N LEU A 50 -32.25 -2.60 11.29
CA LEU A 50 -31.14 -3.57 11.29
C LEU A 50 -30.27 -3.42 10.07
N LEU A 51 -28.97 -3.72 10.16
CA LEU A 51 -28.06 -3.61 9.02
C LEU A 51 -28.27 -4.68 7.89
N ALA A 52 -29.49 -4.89 7.38
CA ALA A 52 -29.82 -5.82 6.28
C ALA A 52 -29.56 -5.26 4.86
N PHE A 53 -29.22 -6.17 3.93
CA PHE A 53 -28.96 -5.87 2.51
C PHE A 53 -29.57 -6.94 1.60
N ASP A 54 -30.12 -6.49 0.47
CA ASP A 54 -30.64 -7.35 -0.59
C ASP A 54 -29.68 -7.32 -1.78
N CYS A 55 -29.45 -8.47 -2.42
CA CYS A 55 -28.77 -8.53 -3.71
C CYS A 55 -29.74 -8.06 -4.80
N VAL A 56 -29.57 -6.84 -5.29
CA VAL A 56 -30.48 -6.21 -6.25
C VAL A 56 -30.10 -6.52 -7.70
N GLU A 57 -28.82 -6.76 -7.97
CA GLU A 57 -28.33 -7.12 -9.30
C GLU A 57 -27.23 -8.19 -9.23
N THR A 58 -27.12 -9.00 -10.28
CA THR A 58 -26.01 -9.94 -10.47
C THR A 58 -25.55 -9.86 -11.92
N LEU A 59 -24.29 -9.45 -12.11
CA LEU A 59 -23.63 -9.34 -13.40
C LEU A 59 -22.82 -10.62 -13.64
N GLN A 60 -23.02 -11.23 -14.79
CA GLN A 60 -22.41 -12.53 -15.14
C GLN A 60 -21.19 -12.33 -16.04
N HIS A 61 -20.06 -12.92 -15.64
CA HIS A 61 -18.83 -13.00 -16.43
C HIS A 61 -18.52 -14.43 -16.83
N LYS A 62 -17.62 -14.63 -17.80
CA LYS A 62 -17.22 -15.98 -18.21
C LYS A 62 -16.12 -16.57 -17.34
N LYS A 63 -15.32 -15.70 -16.70
CA LYS A 63 -14.24 -16.09 -15.80
C LYS A 63 -14.25 -15.23 -14.52
N TYR A 64 -13.31 -15.52 -13.64
CA TYR A 64 -13.15 -14.87 -12.34
C TYR A 64 -13.03 -13.36 -12.46
N VAL A 65 -13.69 -12.65 -11.55
CA VAL A 65 -13.67 -11.19 -11.47
C VAL A 65 -12.88 -10.78 -10.23
N ASN A 66 -11.81 -10.00 -10.43
CA ASN A 66 -10.87 -9.65 -9.35
C ASN A 66 -10.95 -8.18 -8.93
N ALA A 67 -11.45 -7.31 -9.81
CA ALA A 67 -11.47 -5.88 -9.57
C ALA A 67 -12.78 -5.26 -10.03
N ILE A 68 -13.26 -4.28 -9.27
CA ILE A 68 -14.45 -3.48 -9.57
C ILE A 68 -14.24 -2.03 -9.14
N ALA A 69 -14.85 -1.10 -9.85
CA ALA A 69 -14.85 0.32 -9.49
C ALA A 69 -16.10 1.04 -10.03
N PRO A 70 -16.73 1.93 -9.27
CA PRO A 70 -17.75 2.83 -9.82
C PRO A 70 -17.09 3.81 -10.78
N ILE A 71 -17.75 4.08 -11.91
CA ILE A 71 -17.29 5.05 -12.90
C ILE A 71 -18.42 6.01 -13.20
N ASP A 72 -18.15 7.31 -13.18
CA ASP A 72 -19.09 8.32 -13.67
C ASP A 72 -18.81 8.60 -15.15
N LEU A 73 -19.76 8.25 -16.01
CA LEU A 73 -19.75 8.60 -17.43
C LEU A 73 -20.95 9.50 -17.73
N ASP A 74 -20.67 10.74 -18.12
CA ASP A 74 -21.67 11.72 -18.54
C ASP A 74 -22.77 11.99 -17.48
N GLY A 75 -22.39 12.01 -16.19
CA GLY A 75 -23.29 12.26 -15.06
C GLY A 75 -24.09 11.03 -14.63
N ARG A 76 -23.64 9.84 -15.02
CA ARG A 76 -24.25 8.55 -14.65
C ARG A 76 -23.22 7.66 -14.00
N THR A 77 -23.53 7.20 -12.80
CA THR A 77 -22.78 6.16 -12.10
C THR A 77 -23.02 4.81 -12.76
N LEU A 78 -21.96 4.24 -13.32
CA LEU A 78 -21.87 2.89 -13.88
C LEU A 78 -20.91 2.06 -13.04
N LEU A 79 -20.82 0.76 -13.35
CA LEU A 79 -19.86 -0.14 -12.70
C LEU A 79 -18.85 -0.68 -13.71
N ALA A 80 -17.57 -0.55 -13.42
CA ALA A 80 -16.51 -1.22 -14.15
C ALA A 80 -16.13 -2.52 -13.42
N SER A 81 -15.88 -3.60 -14.17
CA SER A 81 -15.37 -4.86 -13.64
C SER A 81 -14.29 -5.47 -14.52
N GLY A 82 -13.32 -6.14 -13.90
CA GLY A 82 -12.16 -6.73 -14.58
C GLY A 82 -11.66 -7.96 -13.84
N GLY A 83 -11.03 -8.87 -14.57
CA GLY A 83 -10.54 -10.12 -14.01
C GLY A 83 -9.76 -10.96 -15.01
N LEU A 84 -9.93 -12.29 -14.92
CA LEU A 84 -9.11 -13.27 -15.64
C LEU A 84 -9.29 -13.23 -17.18
N GLU A 85 -10.35 -12.59 -17.68
CA GLU A 85 -10.56 -12.42 -19.12
C GLU A 85 -9.62 -11.40 -19.77
N GLY A 86 -8.93 -10.55 -19.00
CA GLY A 86 -8.09 -9.47 -19.55
C GLY A 86 -8.88 -8.33 -20.21
N ILE A 87 -10.21 -8.34 -20.03
CA ILE A 87 -11.12 -7.31 -20.55
C ILE A 87 -11.73 -6.58 -19.36
N VAL A 88 -11.82 -5.25 -19.45
CA VAL A 88 -12.61 -4.46 -18.50
C VAL A 88 -13.97 -4.20 -19.10
N PHE A 89 -15.02 -4.59 -18.38
CA PHE A 89 -16.40 -4.42 -18.78
C PHE A 89 -17.02 -3.24 -18.04
N ILE A 90 -17.79 -2.40 -18.74
CA ILE A 90 -18.57 -1.31 -18.15
C ILE A 90 -20.04 -1.66 -18.23
N TRP A 91 -20.72 -1.57 -17.09
CA TRP A 91 -22.08 -2.03 -16.90
C TRP A 91 -23.02 -0.88 -16.57
N ASN A 92 -24.18 -0.88 -17.22
CA ASN A 92 -25.34 -0.09 -16.85
C ASN A 92 -26.45 -1.04 -16.41
N GLY A 93 -26.60 -1.19 -15.10
CA GLY A 93 -27.32 -2.32 -14.51
C GLY A 93 -26.77 -3.65 -15.01
N SER A 94 -27.64 -4.60 -15.34
CA SER A 94 -27.27 -5.91 -15.91
C SER A 94 -26.81 -5.88 -17.39
N THR A 95 -26.70 -4.71 -18.03
CA THR A 95 -26.30 -4.59 -19.44
C THR A 95 -24.87 -4.11 -19.55
N CYS A 96 -24.02 -4.89 -20.22
CA CYS A 96 -22.68 -4.44 -20.59
C CYS A 96 -22.77 -3.45 -21.75
N VAL A 97 -22.32 -2.21 -21.52
CA VAL A 97 -22.40 -1.11 -22.50
C VAL A 97 -21.08 -0.82 -23.19
N MET A 98 -19.95 -1.28 -22.64
CA MET A 98 -18.62 -1.03 -23.21
C MET A 98 -17.61 -2.09 -22.75
N ASN A 99 -16.72 -2.48 -23.66
CA ASN A 99 -15.62 -3.40 -23.40
C ASN A 99 -14.30 -2.70 -23.69
N LEU A 100 -13.43 -2.59 -22.69
CA LEU A 100 -12.10 -2.04 -22.83
C LEU A 100 -11.13 -3.20 -23.02
N THR A 101 -10.73 -3.40 -24.27
CA THR A 101 -9.86 -4.51 -24.68
C THR A 101 -8.41 -4.06 -24.75
N GLY A 102 -7.51 -4.95 -24.35
CA GLY A 102 -6.09 -4.80 -24.64
C GLY A 102 -5.15 -5.35 -23.58
N HIS A 103 -5.60 -5.56 -22.34
CA HIS A 103 -4.81 -6.36 -21.39
C HIS A 103 -4.75 -7.82 -21.85
N GLU A 104 -3.59 -8.43 -21.70
CA GLU A 104 -3.33 -9.81 -22.16
C GLU A 104 -3.47 -10.85 -21.04
N LYS A 105 -3.52 -10.38 -19.80
CA LYS A 105 -3.64 -11.21 -18.60
C LYS A 105 -4.65 -10.59 -17.62
N ASN A 106 -4.77 -11.24 -16.47
CA ASN A 106 -5.68 -10.90 -15.39
C ASN A 106 -5.64 -9.41 -15.02
N VAL A 107 -6.77 -8.72 -15.14
CA VAL A 107 -6.97 -7.38 -14.60
C VAL A 107 -7.25 -7.49 -13.12
N CYS A 108 -6.32 -7.01 -12.30
CA CYS A 108 -6.38 -7.16 -10.85
C CYS A 108 -6.59 -5.86 -10.10
N ALA A 109 -6.61 -4.70 -10.76
CA ALA A 109 -6.96 -3.43 -10.15
C ALA A 109 -7.80 -2.57 -11.08
N LEU A 110 -8.76 -1.87 -10.49
CA LEU A 110 -9.57 -0.84 -11.16
C LEU A 110 -9.76 0.33 -10.19
N ARG A 111 -9.49 1.56 -10.66
CA ARG A 111 -9.81 2.80 -9.94
C ARG A 111 -10.38 3.84 -10.89
N CYS A 112 -11.31 4.65 -10.40
CA CYS A 112 -11.87 5.76 -11.14
C CYS A 112 -11.32 7.09 -10.62
N CYS A 113 -11.09 8.04 -11.54
CA CYS A 113 -10.97 9.46 -11.23
C CYS A 113 -12.24 10.18 -11.72
N PRO A 114 -13.13 10.61 -10.80
CA PRO A 114 -14.39 11.26 -11.16
C PRO A 114 -14.20 12.56 -11.95
N GLN A 115 -13.16 13.35 -11.66
CA GLN A 115 -13.00 14.69 -12.24
C GLN A 115 -12.76 14.69 -13.77
N ARG A 116 -12.33 13.56 -14.34
CA ARG A 116 -12.09 13.42 -15.80
C ARG A 116 -12.78 12.21 -16.42
N SER A 117 -13.65 11.52 -15.67
CA SER A 117 -14.28 10.26 -16.12
C SER A 117 -13.25 9.26 -16.65
N ARG A 118 -12.09 9.16 -15.96
CA ARG A 118 -11.00 8.25 -16.32
C ARG A 118 -11.06 7.00 -15.47
N LEU A 119 -10.79 5.87 -16.11
CA LEU A 119 -10.61 4.59 -15.44
C LEU A 119 -9.15 4.17 -15.55
N PHE A 120 -8.60 3.67 -14.47
CA PHE A 120 -7.26 3.14 -14.37
C PHE A 120 -7.35 1.64 -14.13
N SER A 121 -6.56 0.86 -14.86
CA SER A 121 -6.47 -0.58 -14.68
C SER A 121 -5.03 -1.05 -14.49
N GLY A 122 -4.82 -2.00 -13.60
CA GLY A 122 -3.54 -2.70 -13.40
C GLY A 122 -3.71 -4.20 -13.72
N SER A 123 -2.68 -4.79 -14.33
CA SER A 123 -2.75 -6.17 -14.84
C SER A 123 -1.47 -6.97 -14.59
N TRP A 124 -1.64 -8.29 -14.62
CA TRP A 124 -0.57 -9.27 -14.56
C TRP A 124 0.27 -9.35 -15.84
N ASP A 125 -0.15 -8.67 -16.91
CA ASP A 125 0.66 -8.51 -18.12
C ASP A 125 1.81 -7.52 -17.94
N GLY A 126 1.96 -6.94 -16.75
CA GLY A 126 3.00 -5.96 -16.45
C GLY A 126 2.66 -4.57 -16.96
N THR A 127 1.40 -4.27 -17.27
CA THR A 127 0.98 -2.94 -17.70
C THR A 127 -0.09 -2.37 -16.77
N ALA A 128 -0.04 -1.05 -16.60
CA ALA A 128 -1.20 -0.28 -16.20
C ALA A 128 -1.70 0.56 -17.38
N ARG A 129 -3.03 0.70 -17.49
CA ARG A 129 -3.67 1.42 -18.59
C ARG A 129 -4.58 2.50 -18.05
N VAL A 130 -4.62 3.61 -18.79
CA VAL A 130 -5.53 4.73 -18.56
C VAL A 130 -6.56 4.74 -19.67
N TRP A 131 -7.82 4.73 -19.29
CA TRP A 131 -8.96 4.71 -20.19
C TRP A 131 -9.76 6.00 -20.07
N GLN A 132 -10.19 6.50 -21.21
CA GLN A 132 -11.20 7.54 -21.31
C GLN A 132 -12.29 7.03 -22.25
N ARG A 133 -13.44 6.68 -21.69
CA ARG A 133 -14.49 5.91 -22.39
C ARG A 133 -13.90 4.62 -22.98
N ASP A 134 -14.11 4.36 -24.26
CA ASP A 134 -13.66 3.18 -25.00
C ASP A 134 -12.21 3.28 -25.51
N THR A 135 -11.55 4.40 -25.24
CA THR A 135 -10.21 4.69 -25.76
C THR A 135 -9.17 4.56 -24.66
N GLN A 136 -8.09 3.84 -24.96
CA GLN A 136 -6.88 3.88 -24.15
C GLN A 136 -6.10 5.17 -24.45
N ILE A 137 -5.86 5.98 -23.43
CA ILE A 137 -5.12 7.25 -23.57
C ILE A 137 -3.68 7.18 -23.07
N SER A 138 -3.32 6.19 -22.25
CA SER A 138 -1.94 5.94 -21.83
C SER A 138 -1.69 4.48 -21.46
N LEU A 139 -0.46 4.03 -21.65
CA LEU A 139 0.07 2.71 -21.31
C LEU A 139 1.33 2.89 -20.48
N LEU A 140 1.31 2.39 -19.26
CA LEU A 140 2.42 2.45 -18.31
C LEU A 140 3.00 1.05 -18.23
N SER A 141 4.21 0.86 -18.75
CA SER A 141 4.84 -0.46 -18.87
C SER A 141 5.74 -0.75 -17.69
N HIS A 142 5.64 -1.96 -17.15
CA HIS A 142 6.42 -2.47 -16.03
C HIS A 142 7.04 -3.83 -16.39
N GLY A 143 8.13 -4.20 -15.74
CA GLY A 143 8.79 -5.51 -15.93
C GLY A 143 8.11 -6.66 -15.17
N ALA A 144 7.09 -6.37 -14.36
CA ALA A 144 6.40 -7.33 -13.50
C ALA A 144 4.93 -6.91 -13.30
N PRO A 145 4.05 -7.82 -12.82
CA PRO A 145 2.64 -7.53 -12.57
C PRO A 145 2.38 -6.22 -11.82
N VAL A 146 1.40 -5.44 -12.29
CA VAL A 146 0.94 -4.23 -11.60
C VAL A 146 -0.33 -4.58 -10.81
N TRP A 147 -0.22 -4.66 -9.49
CA TRP A 147 -1.32 -5.15 -8.65
C TRP A 147 -2.27 -4.09 -8.15
N ASP A 148 -1.85 -2.83 -8.14
CA ASP A 148 -2.71 -1.72 -7.78
C ASP A 148 -2.26 -0.42 -8.44
N ILE A 149 -3.20 0.50 -8.55
CA ILE A 149 -3.03 1.82 -9.13
C ILE A 149 -3.87 2.80 -8.33
N ALA A 150 -3.35 3.99 -8.06
CA ALA A 150 -4.05 5.06 -7.36
C ALA A 150 -3.86 6.38 -8.11
N ALA A 151 -4.86 7.25 -8.08
CA ALA A 151 -4.80 8.56 -8.71
C ALA A 151 -4.70 9.65 -7.64
N ILE A 152 -3.56 10.36 -7.61
CA ILE A 152 -3.38 11.54 -6.75
C ILE A 152 -4.18 12.70 -7.34
N THR A 153 -4.03 12.89 -8.64
CA THR A 153 -4.81 13.84 -9.43
C THR A 153 -5.27 13.17 -10.72
N PRO A 154 -6.13 13.80 -11.53
CA PRO A 154 -6.60 13.19 -12.77
C PRO A 154 -5.51 12.87 -13.79
N ASP A 155 -4.34 13.52 -13.68
CA ASP A 155 -3.18 13.31 -14.55
C ASP A 155 -1.98 12.70 -13.82
N CYS A 156 -2.03 12.57 -12.49
CA CYS A 156 -0.93 12.09 -11.67
C CYS A 156 -1.32 10.79 -10.96
N VAL A 157 -0.67 9.68 -11.34
CA VAL A 157 -1.01 8.33 -10.87
C VAL A 157 0.18 7.62 -10.28
N VAL A 158 -0.08 6.76 -9.30
CA VAL A 158 0.90 5.92 -8.63
C VAL A 158 0.55 4.47 -8.86
N THR A 159 1.56 3.64 -9.12
CA THR A 159 1.39 2.20 -9.37
C THR A 159 2.17 1.38 -8.35
N ALA A 160 1.56 0.29 -7.91
CA ALA A 160 2.15 -0.72 -7.04
C ALA A 160 2.46 -1.98 -7.84
N CYS A 161 3.74 -2.36 -7.89
CA CYS A 161 4.22 -3.42 -8.77
C CYS A 161 4.92 -4.55 -8.00
N ALA A 162 4.82 -5.75 -8.56
CA ALA A 162 5.44 -6.96 -8.04
C ALA A 162 6.97 -6.92 -8.01
N ASP A 163 7.59 -5.99 -8.73
CA ASP A 163 9.04 -5.73 -8.70
C ASP A 163 9.50 -4.93 -7.48
N LYS A 164 8.60 -4.67 -6.51
CA LYS A 164 8.85 -3.91 -5.27
C LYS A 164 9.00 -2.40 -5.48
N ALA A 165 8.84 -1.89 -6.69
CA ALA A 165 8.98 -0.48 -6.96
C ALA A 165 7.63 0.26 -6.94
N LEU A 166 7.66 1.48 -6.39
CA LEU A 166 6.56 2.44 -6.40
C LEU A 166 6.84 3.48 -7.47
N ARG A 167 5.93 3.69 -8.43
CA ARG A 167 6.17 4.62 -9.56
C ARG A 167 5.06 5.64 -9.69
N LEU A 168 5.46 6.90 -9.80
CA LEU A 168 4.62 8.07 -10.05
C LEU A 168 4.71 8.46 -11.52
N TYR A 169 3.57 8.65 -12.16
CA TYR A 169 3.46 9.03 -13.57
C TYR A 169 2.65 10.31 -13.70
N ASP A 170 3.11 11.20 -14.59
CA ASP A 170 2.27 12.23 -15.19
C ASP A 170 1.82 11.74 -16.57
N ILE A 171 0.52 11.48 -16.69
CA ILE A 171 -0.13 10.96 -17.90
C ILE A 171 0.09 11.89 -19.10
N ARG A 172 0.34 13.18 -18.87
CA ARG A 172 0.61 14.16 -19.94
C ARG A 172 2.08 14.21 -20.34
N ALA A 173 2.98 13.82 -19.44
CA ALA A 173 4.43 13.86 -19.70
C ALA A 173 4.90 12.68 -20.55
N GLY A 174 4.17 11.57 -20.57
CA GLY A 174 4.44 10.42 -21.42
C GLY A 174 4.19 9.09 -20.72
N VAL A 175 4.93 8.07 -21.15
CA VAL A 175 4.82 6.69 -20.65
C VAL A 175 5.81 6.38 -19.52
N ASP A 176 6.85 7.19 -19.38
CA ASP A 176 7.90 7.00 -18.37
C ASP A 176 7.48 7.60 -17.03
N PRO A 177 7.90 6.99 -15.90
CA PRO A 177 7.61 7.54 -14.59
C PRO A 177 8.37 8.85 -14.37
N VAL A 178 7.68 9.86 -13.86
CA VAL A 178 8.31 11.14 -13.46
C VAL A 178 9.11 10.97 -12.16
N LYS A 179 8.75 9.99 -11.33
CA LYS A 179 9.48 9.60 -10.13
C LYS A 179 9.25 8.13 -9.81
N HIS A 180 10.24 7.47 -9.22
CA HIS A 180 10.10 6.12 -8.72
C HIS A 180 10.95 5.90 -7.47
N VAL A 181 10.55 4.92 -6.67
CA VAL A 181 11.31 4.41 -5.53
C VAL A 181 11.51 2.91 -5.75
N GLU A 182 12.75 2.53 -6.04
CA GLU A 182 13.15 1.12 -6.09
C GLU A 182 13.18 0.52 -4.69
N ASN A 183 12.78 -0.75 -4.55
CA ASN A 183 12.67 -1.43 -3.26
C ASN A 183 11.89 -0.61 -2.23
N ALA A 184 10.71 -0.11 -2.63
CA ALA A 184 9.81 0.62 -1.74
C ALA A 184 9.46 -0.22 -0.50
N HIS A 185 9.43 -1.55 -0.64
CA HIS A 185 9.32 -2.54 0.44
C HIS A 185 10.34 -3.66 0.27
N ALA A 186 10.58 -4.44 1.33
CA ALA A 186 11.49 -5.59 1.29
C ALA A 186 10.93 -6.74 0.44
N ASP A 187 9.60 -6.91 0.41
CA ASP A 187 8.89 -7.84 -0.46
C ASP A 187 7.97 -7.11 -1.46
N ARG A 188 7.30 -7.88 -2.32
CA ARG A 188 6.52 -7.38 -3.45
C ARG A 188 5.36 -6.50 -3.00
N LEU A 189 5.20 -5.37 -3.69
CA LEU A 189 4.28 -4.30 -3.33
C LEU A 189 2.88 -4.54 -3.90
N ARG A 190 1.88 -4.78 -3.04
CA ARG A 190 0.53 -5.24 -3.41
C ARG A 190 -0.50 -4.15 -3.63
N THR A 191 -0.46 -3.10 -2.83
CA THR A 191 -1.53 -2.08 -2.83
C THR A 191 -0.96 -0.68 -2.68
N VAL A 192 -1.66 0.29 -3.26
CA VAL A 192 -1.40 1.71 -3.07
C VAL A 192 -2.73 2.46 -2.95
N GLU A 193 -2.81 3.39 -2.01
CA GLU A 193 -4.02 4.20 -1.76
C GLU A 193 -3.63 5.65 -1.44
N VAL A 194 -4.42 6.61 -1.92
CA VAL A 194 -4.23 8.03 -1.60
C VAL A 194 -4.94 8.36 -0.29
N ALA A 195 -4.20 8.95 0.64
CA ALA A 195 -4.73 9.46 1.90
C ALA A 195 -5.45 10.81 1.71
N SER A 196 -6.44 11.11 2.56
CA SER A 196 -7.18 12.38 2.52
C SER A 196 -6.33 13.64 2.77
N ASN A 197 -5.11 13.49 3.29
CA ASN A 197 -4.12 14.55 3.50
C ASN A 197 -3.04 14.63 2.37
N ALA A 198 -3.30 14.03 1.21
CA ALA A 198 -2.40 13.92 0.05
C ALA A 198 -1.16 13.04 0.23
N GLY A 199 -1.03 12.31 1.34
CA GLY A 199 -0.06 11.21 1.47
C GLY A 199 -0.49 9.95 0.69
N LEU A 200 0.38 8.95 0.67
CA LEU A 200 0.08 7.63 0.11
C LEU A 200 0.29 6.54 1.16
N PHE A 201 -0.52 5.50 1.09
CA PHE A 201 -0.29 4.26 1.80
C PHE A 201 0.07 3.17 0.82
N THR A 202 1.02 2.32 1.21
CA THR A 202 1.36 1.14 0.43
C THR A 202 1.45 -0.08 1.34
N GLY A 203 1.07 -1.24 0.83
CA GLY A 203 1.14 -2.52 1.54
C GLY A 203 1.87 -3.58 0.73
N ALA A 204 2.59 -4.45 1.42
CA ALA A 204 3.44 -5.48 0.79
C ALA A 204 3.14 -6.90 1.32
N ASN A 205 3.78 -7.88 0.67
CA ASN A 205 3.65 -9.30 1.01
C ASN A 205 4.19 -9.69 2.38
N ASP A 206 5.16 -8.96 2.88
CA ASP A 206 5.76 -9.19 4.20
C ASP A 206 4.89 -8.65 5.35
N GLY A 207 3.68 -8.15 5.06
CA GLY A 207 2.78 -7.58 6.06
C GLY A 207 3.13 -6.15 6.48
N SER A 208 4.14 -5.54 5.85
CA SER A 208 4.51 -4.14 6.07
C SER A 208 3.56 -3.19 5.34
N VAL A 209 3.31 -2.07 6.00
CA VAL A 209 2.59 -0.93 5.46
C VAL A 209 3.45 0.31 5.64
N ALA A 210 3.61 1.07 4.56
CA ALA A 210 4.36 2.31 4.57
C ALA A 210 3.44 3.50 4.27
N VAL A 211 3.77 4.62 4.91
CA VAL A 211 3.15 5.93 4.70
C VAL A 211 4.15 6.80 3.96
N TRP A 212 3.70 7.49 2.92
CA TRP A 212 4.53 8.30 2.06
C TRP A 212 3.97 9.70 1.94
N SER A 213 4.87 10.67 1.70
CA SER A 213 4.47 11.97 1.19
C SER A 213 4.00 11.85 -0.27
N PRO A 214 3.26 12.85 -0.80
CA PRO A 214 2.91 12.88 -2.23
C PRO A 214 4.14 12.83 -3.16
N ASP A 215 5.30 13.30 -2.69
CA ASP A 215 6.58 13.20 -3.38
C ASP A 215 7.25 11.83 -3.24
N LEU A 216 6.56 10.78 -2.81
CA LEU A 216 7.13 9.45 -2.56
C LEU A 216 8.28 9.45 -1.53
N LEU A 217 8.29 10.36 -0.55
CA LEU A 217 9.22 10.26 0.58
C LEU A 217 8.59 9.35 1.64
N LYS A 218 9.28 8.28 2.02
CA LYS A 218 8.82 7.35 3.06
C LYS A 218 8.83 8.07 4.41
N VAL A 219 7.65 8.26 5.00
CA VAL A 219 7.46 8.89 6.31
C VAL A 219 7.66 7.85 7.41
N THR A 220 7.01 6.70 7.28
CA THR A 220 7.12 5.58 8.22
C THR A 220 6.80 4.27 7.53
N GLU A 221 7.32 3.16 8.06
CA GLU A 221 7.01 1.81 7.63
C GLU A 221 6.92 0.92 8.86
N GLN A 222 5.83 0.18 8.98
CA GLN A 222 5.57 -0.68 10.13
C GLN A 222 4.96 -1.99 9.66
N ARG A 223 5.34 -3.09 10.31
CA ARG A 223 4.65 -4.36 10.13
C ARG A 223 3.30 -4.29 10.84
N VAL A 224 2.22 -4.30 10.06
CA VAL A 224 0.84 -4.25 10.57
C VAL A 224 0.24 -5.65 10.59
N HIS A 225 0.48 -6.42 9.54
CA HIS A 225 -0.05 -7.77 9.41
C HIS A 225 1.03 -8.84 9.52
N LYS A 226 0.63 -10.07 9.84
CA LYS A 226 1.54 -11.22 9.92
C LYS A 226 1.87 -11.79 8.55
N SER A 227 0.98 -11.61 7.58
CA SER A 227 1.14 -12.04 6.18
C SER A 227 0.79 -10.89 5.23
N ILE A 228 0.62 -11.23 3.94
CA ILE A 228 0.36 -10.33 2.83
C ILE A 228 -0.75 -9.33 3.12
N VAL A 229 -0.47 -8.03 2.90
CA VAL A 229 -1.49 -6.98 2.84
C VAL A 229 -2.05 -6.91 1.42
N TYR A 230 -3.32 -7.28 1.24
CA TYR A 230 -3.94 -7.33 -0.09
C TYR A 230 -4.43 -5.98 -0.57
N ARG A 231 -5.12 -5.21 0.29
CA ARG A 231 -5.68 -3.90 -0.07
C ARG A 231 -5.57 -2.89 1.07
N ALA A 232 -5.34 -1.66 0.67
CA ALA A 232 -5.45 -0.43 1.45
C ALA A 232 -6.60 0.41 0.88
N ARG A 233 -7.49 0.91 1.75
CA ARG A 233 -8.60 1.82 1.37
C ARG A 233 -8.68 2.97 2.36
N GLY A 234 -8.70 4.20 1.88
CA GLY A 234 -8.98 5.36 2.73
C GLY A 234 -10.47 5.43 3.06
N ASP A 235 -10.81 5.85 4.28
CA ASP A 235 -12.20 6.10 4.70
C ASP A 235 -12.70 7.52 4.33
N GLY A 236 -11.81 8.37 3.78
CA GLY A 236 -12.06 9.78 3.49
C GLY A 236 -11.95 10.72 4.71
N GLY A 237 -11.94 10.16 5.92
CA GLY A 237 -11.78 10.86 7.21
C GLY A 237 -10.34 10.89 7.74
N GLY A 238 -9.41 10.19 7.09
CA GLY A 238 -7.99 10.11 7.46
C GLY A 238 -7.60 8.78 8.13
N SER A 239 -8.53 7.85 8.25
CA SER A 239 -8.21 6.46 8.61
C SER A 239 -7.98 5.65 7.34
N ILE A 240 -7.27 4.54 7.51
CA ILE A 240 -7.05 3.54 6.47
C ILE A 240 -7.59 2.20 6.95
N VAL A 241 -8.25 1.49 6.04
CA VAL A 241 -8.64 0.11 6.19
C VAL A 241 -7.66 -0.77 5.42
N LEU A 242 -7.10 -1.75 6.10
CA LEU A 242 -6.19 -2.74 5.55
C LEU A 242 -6.85 -4.11 5.59
N SER A 243 -6.60 -4.91 4.57
CA SER A 243 -7.04 -6.31 4.48
C SER A 243 -5.85 -7.22 4.22
N SER A 244 -5.87 -8.42 4.79
CA SER A 244 -4.71 -9.30 4.81
C SER A 244 -5.05 -10.77 4.70
N GLU A 245 -4.07 -11.52 4.22
CA GLU A 245 -4.08 -12.98 4.15
C GLU A 245 -4.16 -13.66 5.53
N ASP A 246 -3.63 -13.01 6.56
CA ASP A 246 -3.57 -13.54 7.94
C ASP A 246 -4.94 -13.66 8.65
N GLY A 247 -6.04 -13.47 7.90
CA GLY A 247 -7.39 -13.55 8.42
C GLY A 247 -7.80 -12.32 9.22
N THR A 248 -7.16 -11.17 9.00
CA THR A 248 -7.52 -9.94 9.71
C THR A 248 -7.71 -8.76 8.77
N ALA A 249 -8.62 -7.86 9.15
CA ALA A 249 -8.65 -6.49 8.65
C ALA A 249 -8.20 -5.54 9.78
N CYS A 250 -7.39 -4.53 9.48
CA CYS A 250 -7.06 -3.45 10.43
C CYS A 250 -7.72 -2.16 9.99
N VAL A 251 -8.38 -1.47 10.91
CA VAL A 251 -8.65 -0.04 10.77
C VAL A 251 -7.58 0.69 11.55
N CYS A 252 -6.82 1.54 10.88
CA CYS A 252 -5.68 2.20 11.47
C CYS A 252 -5.70 3.71 11.17
N ASP A 253 -5.10 4.54 12.02
CA ASP A 253 -4.96 5.97 11.73
C ASP A 253 -3.93 6.27 10.62
N GLN A 254 -3.87 7.53 10.19
CA GLN A 254 -2.94 8.00 9.15
C GLN A 254 -1.44 7.78 9.43
N TYR A 255 -1.07 7.46 10.67
CA TYR A 255 0.31 7.23 11.10
C TYR A 255 0.56 5.77 11.52
N LEU A 256 -0.42 4.88 11.28
CA LEU A 256 -0.39 3.46 11.67
C LEU A 256 -0.19 3.26 13.17
N SER A 257 -0.54 4.25 13.99
CA SER A 257 -0.25 4.29 15.43
C SER A 257 -1.37 3.63 16.24
N SER A 258 -2.61 4.03 16.00
CA SER A 258 -3.80 3.33 16.49
C SER A 258 -4.26 2.28 15.49
N ARG A 259 -4.63 1.10 16.00
CA ARG A 259 -4.99 -0.08 15.21
C ARG A 259 -6.12 -0.83 15.89
N GLU A 260 -7.18 -1.08 15.14
CA GLU A 260 -8.28 -1.94 15.53
C GLU A 260 -8.34 -3.14 14.57
N TYR A 261 -8.12 -4.35 15.09
CA TYR A 261 -8.13 -5.57 14.28
C TYR A 261 -9.47 -6.28 14.35
N ILE A 262 -9.96 -6.68 13.19
CA ILE A 262 -11.20 -7.43 13.02
C ILE A 262 -10.86 -8.81 12.48
N GLN A 263 -11.12 -9.82 13.30
CA GLN A 263 -10.76 -11.21 13.03
C GLN A 263 -11.73 -11.85 12.05
N HIS A 264 -11.20 -12.69 11.17
CA HIS A 264 -11.92 -13.52 10.21
C HIS A 264 -11.35 -14.94 10.24
N ALA A 265 -12.14 -15.92 9.81
CA ALA A 265 -11.71 -17.33 9.77
C ALA A 265 -10.75 -17.64 8.62
N SER A 266 -10.71 -16.76 7.61
CA SER A 266 -9.91 -16.92 6.39
C SER A 266 -9.47 -15.55 5.87
N THR A 267 -8.64 -15.57 4.84
CA THR A 267 -8.13 -14.38 4.14
C THR A 267 -9.22 -13.33 3.87
N VAL A 268 -8.87 -12.08 4.16
CA VAL A 268 -9.65 -10.90 3.77
C VAL A 268 -9.01 -10.29 2.53
N TRP A 269 -9.71 -10.33 1.40
CA TRP A 269 -9.16 -9.90 0.11
C TRP A 269 -9.27 -8.39 -0.12
N ASP A 270 -10.34 -7.78 0.39
CA ASP A 270 -10.59 -6.34 0.31
C ASP A 270 -11.46 -5.93 1.51
N ALA A 271 -11.29 -4.68 1.94
CA ALA A 271 -12.07 -4.11 3.02
C ALA A 271 -12.19 -2.60 2.83
N CYS A 272 -13.40 -2.06 2.99
CA CYS A 272 -13.66 -0.64 2.75
C CYS A 272 -14.63 -0.09 3.79
N ALA A 273 -14.27 1.05 4.39
CA ALA A 273 -15.15 1.81 5.27
C ALA A 273 -15.79 2.97 4.50
N PHE A 274 -17.10 3.11 4.63
CA PHE A 274 -17.87 4.20 4.02
C PHE A 274 -19.20 4.36 4.75
N SER A 275 -19.72 5.58 4.81
CA SER A 275 -21.04 5.88 5.37
C SER A 275 -21.31 5.27 6.76
N GLY A 276 -20.26 5.20 7.61
CA GLY A 276 -20.34 4.68 8.98
C GLY A 276 -20.38 3.16 9.12
N VAL A 277 -20.22 2.42 8.02
CA VAL A 277 -20.04 0.95 8.05
C VAL A 277 -18.67 0.58 7.51
N LEU A 278 -18.20 -0.60 7.90
CA LEU A 278 -17.06 -1.27 7.29
C LEU A 278 -17.55 -2.53 6.61
N VAL A 279 -17.11 -2.79 5.39
CA VAL A 279 -17.44 -4.01 4.65
C VAL A 279 -16.17 -4.78 4.35
N THR A 280 -16.18 -6.09 4.59
CA THR A 280 -15.04 -6.99 4.34
C THR A 280 -15.44 -8.10 3.37
N ALA A 281 -14.52 -8.41 2.44
CA ALA A 281 -14.66 -9.44 1.43
C ALA A 281 -13.80 -10.66 1.80
N GLY A 282 -14.45 -11.76 2.18
CA GLY A 282 -13.78 -12.97 2.68
C GLY A 282 -13.50 -14.01 1.59
N SER A 283 -12.51 -14.86 1.84
CA SER A 283 -12.23 -16.04 1.01
C SER A 283 -13.29 -17.14 1.12
N ASP A 284 -14.14 -17.10 2.13
CA ASP A 284 -15.23 -18.04 2.36
C ASP A 284 -16.48 -17.75 1.50
N GLY A 285 -16.42 -16.79 0.59
CA GLY A 285 -17.54 -16.37 -0.26
C GLY A 285 -18.58 -15.51 0.46
N ILE A 286 -18.32 -15.11 1.71
CA ILE A 286 -19.23 -14.31 2.51
C ILE A 286 -18.69 -12.87 2.59
N THR A 287 -19.56 -11.90 2.29
CA THR A 287 -19.27 -10.48 2.54
C THR A 287 -19.85 -10.10 3.90
N ARG A 288 -19.08 -9.41 4.74
CA ARG A 288 -19.51 -9.04 6.09
C ARG A 288 -19.59 -7.54 6.25
N VAL A 289 -20.61 -7.08 6.97
CA VAL A 289 -20.82 -5.67 7.28
C VAL A 289 -20.68 -5.46 8.77
N TRP A 290 -19.87 -4.48 9.14
CA TRP A 290 -19.49 -4.14 10.50
C TRP A 290 -19.93 -2.72 10.81
N SER A 291 -20.31 -2.47 12.07
CA SER A 291 -20.79 -1.17 12.54
C SER A 291 -20.15 -0.81 13.86
N GLN A 292 -19.78 0.46 14.03
CA GLN A 292 -19.39 1.02 15.33
C GLN A 292 -20.60 1.48 16.15
N ASP A 293 -21.77 1.63 15.50
CA ASP A 293 -23.04 1.93 16.15
C ASP A 293 -23.59 0.66 16.79
N GLU A 294 -23.58 0.61 18.13
CA GLU A 294 -23.97 -0.54 18.95
C GLU A 294 -25.41 -0.98 18.68
N ASP A 295 -26.32 -0.04 18.37
CA ASP A 295 -27.73 -0.36 18.08
C ASP A 295 -27.89 -1.11 16.75
N LYS A 296 -26.91 -0.99 15.86
CA LYS A 296 -26.88 -1.70 14.57
C LYS A 296 -26.09 -3.00 14.62
N GLN A 297 -25.37 -3.27 15.70
CA GLN A 297 -24.62 -4.51 15.87
C GLN A 297 -25.57 -5.67 16.17
N ARG A 298 -25.12 -6.88 15.85
CA ARG A 298 -25.82 -8.13 16.19
C ARG A 298 -24.91 -8.99 17.07
N PRO A 299 -24.95 -8.82 18.41
CA PRO A 299 -24.07 -9.55 19.32
C PRO A 299 -24.14 -11.06 19.18
N GLU A 300 -25.35 -11.63 19.03
CA GLU A 300 -25.52 -13.09 18.85
C GLU A 300 -24.86 -13.60 17.56
N LEU A 301 -24.95 -12.82 16.47
CA LEU A 301 -24.29 -13.14 15.21
C LEU A 301 -22.77 -13.04 15.36
N HIS A 302 -22.29 -11.99 16.02
CA HIS A 302 -20.88 -11.78 16.29
C HIS A 302 -20.29 -12.91 17.14
N GLU A 303 -20.98 -13.34 18.21
CA GLU A 303 -20.54 -14.47 19.04
C GLU A 303 -20.54 -15.81 18.30
N ALA A 304 -21.54 -16.06 17.45
CA ALA A 304 -21.58 -17.25 16.61
C ALA A 304 -20.41 -17.25 15.60
N PHE A 305 -20.11 -16.10 15.01
CA PHE A 305 -18.99 -15.92 14.10
C PHE A 305 -17.64 -16.09 14.81
N SER A 306 -17.43 -15.46 15.96
CA SER A 306 -16.20 -15.63 16.74
C SER A 306 -15.96 -17.08 17.15
N ARG A 307 -17.01 -17.83 17.49
CA ARG A 307 -16.91 -19.28 17.74
C ARG A 307 -16.54 -20.08 16.49
N SER A 308 -17.02 -19.69 15.31
CA SER A 308 -16.67 -20.39 14.07
C SER A 308 -15.21 -20.16 13.68
N ILE A 309 -14.67 -18.95 13.92
CA ILE A 309 -13.24 -18.64 13.75
C ILE A 309 -12.39 -19.54 14.63
N GLU A 310 -12.68 -19.59 15.94
CA GLU A 310 -11.88 -20.37 16.88
C GLU A 310 -11.92 -21.87 16.52
N LYS A 311 -13.10 -22.37 16.15
CA LYS A 311 -13.25 -23.74 15.67
C LYS A 311 -12.40 -24.01 14.42
N ALA A 312 -12.48 -23.15 13.40
CA ALA A 312 -11.70 -23.30 12.18
C ALA A 312 -10.19 -23.24 12.45
N ARG A 313 -9.76 -22.36 13.37
CA ARG A 313 -8.37 -22.25 13.81
C ARG A 313 -7.89 -23.52 14.51
N GLN A 314 -8.71 -24.08 15.39
CA GLN A 314 -8.40 -25.34 16.07
C GLN A 314 -8.31 -26.50 15.07
N GLU A 315 -9.26 -26.61 14.15
CA GLU A 315 -9.26 -27.64 13.10
C GLU A 315 -8.02 -27.52 12.19
N ALA A 316 -7.65 -26.29 11.80
CA ALA A 316 -6.44 -26.05 11.01
C ALA A 316 -5.17 -26.46 11.78
N MET A 317 -5.08 -26.14 13.08
CA MET A 317 -3.96 -26.50 13.93
C MET A 317 -3.85 -28.02 14.15
N GLU A 318 -4.98 -28.71 14.30
CA GLU A 318 -5.03 -30.18 14.42
C GLU A 318 -4.72 -30.91 13.10
N ALA A 319 -4.99 -30.25 11.97
CA ALA A 319 -4.70 -30.76 10.63
C ALA A 319 -3.23 -30.56 10.21
N MET A 320 -2.51 -29.60 10.81
CA MET A 320 -1.10 -29.38 10.53
C MET A 320 -0.28 -30.62 10.91
N LYS A 321 0.44 -31.15 9.92
CA LYS A 321 1.33 -32.30 10.08
C LYS A 321 2.76 -31.92 9.70
N PHE A 322 3.73 -32.58 10.31
CA PHE A 322 5.13 -32.50 9.95
C PHE A 322 5.73 -33.91 10.03
N GLY A 323 6.30 -34.39 8.92
CA GLY A 323 6.82 -35.75 8.81
C GLY A 323 5.76 -36.82 9.09
N GLY A 324 4.50 -36.58 8.68
CA GLY A 324 3.36 -37.48 8.88
C GLY A 324 2.75 -37.48 10.29
N LYS A 325 3.34 -36.76 11.26
CA LYS A 325 2.81 -36.59 12.62
C LYS A 325 2.11 -35.26 12.77
N LYS A 326 1.11 -35.14 13.64
CA LYS A 326 0.50 -33.83 13.92
C LYS A 326 1.53 -32.92 14.58
N VAL A 327 1.59 -31.66 14.16
CA VAL A 327 2.47 -30.65 14.77
C VAL A 327 2.19 -30.51 16.26
N MET A 328 0.93 -30.68 16.66
CA MET A 328 0.49 -30.71 18.05
C MET A 328 1.13 -31.79 18.92
N ASP A 329 1.54 -32.91 18.31
CA ASP A 329 2.19 -34.03 19.00
C ASP A 329 3.72 -33.84 19.10
N LEU A 330 4.28 -32.78 18.51
CA LEU A 330 5.71 -32.47 18.62
C LEU A 330 6.04 -31.91 20.02
N PRO A 331 7.27 -32.12 20.52
CA PRO A 331 7.73 -31.53 21.78
C PRO A 331 7.55 -30.01 21.76
N THR A 332 7.17 -29.41 22.89
CA THR A 332 7.00 -27.94 22.95
C THR A 332 8.34 -27.23 23.09
N LYS A 333 8.38 -25.92 22.78
CA LYS A 333 9.55 -25.08 23.07
C LYS A 333 9.99 -25.14 24.54
N GLY A 334 9.04 -25.28 25.46
CA GLY A 334 9.32 -25.46 26.90
C GLY A 334 10.00 -26.79 27.22
N ASP A 335 9.68 -27.86 26.47
CA ASP A 335 10.34 -29.16 26.61
C ASP A 335 11.75 -29.12 26.05
N LEU A 336 11.97 -28.39 24.95
CA LEU A 336 13.29 -28.22 24.35
C LEU A 336 14.28 -27.56 25.31
N ALA A 337 13.84 -26.54 26.05
CA ALA A 337 14.65 -25.85 27.04
C ALA A 337 15.11 -26.75 28.21
N ARG A 338 14.46 -27.90 28.41
CA ARG A 338 14.80 -28.87 29.47
C ARG A 338 15.77 -29.96 29.00
N VAL A 339 16.06 -30.03 27.70
CA VAL A 339 16.89 -31.07 27.09
C VAL A 339 18.19 -30.46 26.59
N LEU A 340 19.33 -30.94 27.09
CA LEU A 340 20.64 -30.60 26.51
C LEU A 340 20.84 -31.41 25.21
N GLY A 341 21.12 -30.70 24.12
CA GLY A 341 21.42 -31.30 22.82
C GLY A 341 22.90 -31.61 22.63
N LYS A 342 23.24 -32.27 21.52
CA LYS A 342 24.60 -32.37 20.99
C LYS A 342 24.86 -31.24 20.02
N GLU A 343 26.10 -30.75 19.93
CA GLU A 343 26.46 -29.68 18.99
C GLU A 343 26.06 -30.05 17.55
N GLY A 344 25.32 -29.16 16.87
CA GLY A 344 24.78 -29.37 15.53
C GLY A 344 23.51 -30.24 15.46
N GLU A 345 22.96 -30.70 16.59
CA GLU A 345 21.69 -31.44 16.63
C GLU A 345 20.52 -30.52 16.27
N THR A 346 19.63 -30.98 15.38
CA THR A 346 18.42 -30.24 14.99
C THR A 346 17.17 -30.90 15.59
N LYS A 347 16.25 -30.11 16.13
CA LYS A 347 14.93 -30.55 16.60
C LYS A 347 13.84 -29.65 16.10
N VAL A 348 12.71 -30.27 15.73
CA VAL A 348 11.48 -29.55 15.39
C VAL A 348 10.55 -29.62 16.58
N VAL A 349 10.04 -28.45 16.97
CA VAL A 349 9.19 -28.28 18.15
C VAL A 349 7.91 -27.56 17.79
N ASN A 350 6.87 -27.82 18.56
CA ASN A 350 5.64 -27.06 18.51
C ASN A 350 5.80 -25.76 19.30
N ASN A 351 5.64 -24.63 18.62
CA ASN A 351 5.51 -23.31 19.23
C ASN A 351 4.12 -22.74 18.87
N GLU A 352 3.15 -22.89 19.79
CA GLU A 352 1.78 -22.38 19.63
C GLU A 352 1.08 -22.82 18.32
N GLY A 353 1.31 -24.06 17.90
CA GLY A 353 0.73 -24.65 16.68
C GLY A 353 1.60 -24.53 15.44
N ARG A 354 2.80 -23.93 15.53
CA ARG A 354 3.77 -23.86 14.44
C ARG A 354 4.92 -24.83 14.68
N ALA A 355 5.39 -25.47 13.61
CA ALA A 355 6.60 -26.26 13.65
C ALA A 355 7.81 -25.33 13.49
N GLU A 356 8.67 -25.24 14.51
CA GLU A 356 9.91 -24.46 14.46
C GLU A 356 11.11 -25.41 14.58
N ALA A 357 12.12 -25.22 13.73
CA ALA A 357 13.37 -25.96 13.79
C ALA A 357 14.42 -25.20 14.60
N TYR A 358 15.03 -25.88 15.56
CA TYR A 358 16.11 -25.36 16.40
C TYR A 358 17.37 -26.20 16.23
N GLU A 359 18.54 -25.57 16.23
CA GLU A 359 19.86 -26.20 16.25
C GLU A 359 20.49 -26.01 17.62
N PHE A 360 21.14 -27.03 18.16
CA PHE A 360 21.93 -26.87 19.37
C PHE A 360 23.33 -26.35 19.05
N LYS A 361 23.62 -25.12 19.47
CA LYS A 361 24.93 -24.46 19.32
C LYS A 361 25.41 -23.89 20.65
N ALA A 362 26.69 -24.08 20.93
CA ALA A 362 27.38 -23.49 22.06
C ALA A 362 26.66 -23.66 23.42
N GLY A 363 26.00 -24.80 23.63
CA GLY A 363 25.27 -25.09 24.88
C GLY A 363 23.83 -24.60 24.93
N SER A 364 23.26 -24.07 23.84
CA SER A 364 21.88 -23.59 23.78
C SER A 364 21.19 -23.97 22.46
N TRP A 365 19.86 -24.07 22.48
CA TRP A 365 19.06 -24.24 21.27
C TRP A 365 18.82 -22.87 20.62
N GLU A 366 19.29 -22.71 19.38
CA GLU A 366 19.09 -21.53 18.54
C GLU A 366 18.04 -21.82 17.46
N LEU A 367 17.14 -20.87 17.20
CA LEU A 367 16.11 -21.01 16.16
C LEU A 367 16.77 -20.93 14.77
N ILE A 368 16.54 -21.94 13.94
CA ILE A 368 16.96 -21.98 12.53
C ILE A 368 15.87 -21.33 11.65
N GLY A 369 14.60 -21.62 11.96
CA GLY A 369 13.46 -21.07 11.23
C GLY A 369 12.15 -21.82 11.47
N GLU A 370 11.07 -21.30 10.90
CA GLU A 370 9.77 -21.97 10.87
C GLU A 370 9.78 -23.05 9.77
N VAL A 371 9.32 -24.25 10.11
CA VAL A 371 9.27 -25.39 9.21
C VAL A 371 7.87 -25.50 8.64
N MET A 372 7.77 -25.61 7.32
CA MET A 372 6.47 -25.73 6.69
C MET A 372 5.84 -27.10 6.99
N PRO A 373 4.56 -27.13 7.39
CA PRO A 373 3.85 -28.38 7.53
C PRO A 373 3.72 -29.10 6.19
N ASP A 374 3.58 -30.42 6.25
CA ASP A 374 3.32 -31.29 5.11
C ASP A 374 2.03 -30.82 4.42
N GLY A 375 2.18 -30.08 3.30
CA GLY A 375 1.06 -29.52 2.54
C GLY A 375 0.96 -27.99 2.51
N GLY A 376 1.94 -27.25 3.03
CA GLY A 376 2.11 -25.83 2.69
C GLY A 376 2.61 -25.65 1.25
N ASP A 377 2.11 -24.65 0.53
CA ASP A 377 2.53 -24.27 -0.83
C ASP A 377 4.02 -23.86 -0.86
N ALA A 378 4.88 -24.88 -0.90
CA ALA A 378 6.32 -24.76 -1.02
C ALA A 378 6.84 -25.69 -2.11
N GLU A 379 6.28 -25.58 -3.31
CA GLU A 379 6.84 -26.22 -4.49
C GLU A 379 7.83 -25.28 -5.21
N GLN A 380 8.83 -24.75 -4.48
CA GLN A 380 10.00 -24.12 -5.13
C GLN A 380 11.36 -24.64 -4.64
N GLY A 381 11.40 -25.68 -3.80
CA GLY A 381 12.64 -26.38 -3.44
C GLY A 381 12.56 -27.85 -3.83
N GLY A 382 13.46 -28.31 -4.71
CA GLY A 382 13.51 -29.72 -5.13
C GLY A 382 13.77 -30.68 -3.96
N GLN A 383 13.20 -31.87 -4.05
CA GLN A 383 13.34 -33.00 -3.11
C GLN A 383 14.37 -34.01 -3.66
N VAL A 384 15.00 -34.79 -2.78
CA VAL A 384 15.87 -35.91 -3.20
C VAL A 384 15.11 -37.20 -2.96
N ALA A 385 14.89 -37.98 -4.01
CA ALA A 385 14.21 -39.27 -3.96
C ALA A 385 15.06 -40.35 -3.26
N ASP A 386 14.43 -41.44 -2.81
CA ASP A 386 15.08 -42.55 -2.09
C ASP A 386 16.23 -43.22 -2.87
N ASP A 387 16.24 -43.09 -4.21
CA ASP A 387 17.31 -43.57 -5.10
C ASP A 387 18.44 -42.55 -5.33
N GLY A 388 18.37 -41.39 -4.67
CA GLY A 388 19.33 -40.30 -4.77
C GLY A 388 19.12 -39.38 -5.97
N ALA A 389 18.04 -39.53 -6.75
CA ALA A 389 17.69 -38.62 -7.83
C ALA A 389 17.11 -37.30 -7.28
N PHE A 390 17.43 -36.18 -7.92
CA PHE A 390 16.83 -34.88 -7.63
C PHE A 390 15.48 -34.77 -8.35
N GLU A 391 14.40 -34.53 -7.61
CA GLU A 391 13.04 -34.39 -8.10
C GLU A 391 12.48 -33.03 -7.71
N CYS A 392 12.07 -32.24 -8.70
CA CYS A 392 11.44 -30.94 -8.48
C CYS A 392 10.13 -30.88 -9.26
N LYS A 393 9.08 -30.32 -8.65
CA LYS A 393 7.85 -30.00 -9.34
C LYS A 393 7.91 -28.56 -9.82
N VAL A 394 7.66 -28.37 -11.11
CA VAL A 394 7.76 -27.06 -11.77
C VAL A 394 6.37 -26.68 -12.25
N ASP A 395 5.80 -25.63 -11.66
CA ASP A 395 4.59 -24.99 -12.14
C ASP A 395 4.93 -24.02 -13.27
N ILE A 396 4.45 -24.34 -14.46
CA ILE A 396 4.74 -23.56 -15.68
C ILE A 396 3.55 -22.67 -16.07
N GLU A 397 2.32 -23.07 -15.71
CA GLU A 397 1.08 -22.33 -15.98
C GLU A 397 0.04 -22.54 -14.85
N GLU A 398 -0.58 -21.46 -14.37
CA GLU A 398 -1.59 -21.51 -13.29
C GLU A 398 -2.84 -22.29 -13.75
N GLY A 399 -3.15 -23.39 -13.05
CA GLY A 399 -4.32 -24.25 -13.32
C GLY A 399 -4.04 -25.54 -14.11
N LYS A 400 -2.79 -25.85 -14.44
CA LYS A 400 -2.36 -27.18 -14.89
C LYS A 400 -1.60 -27.90 -13.77
N PRO A 401 -1.63 -29.25 -13.71
CA PRO A 401 -0.87 -29.98 -12.71
C PRO A 401 0.64 -29.74 -12.86
N PRO A 402 1.38 -29.58 -11.75
CA PRO A 402 2.82 -29.33 -11.78
C PRO A 402 3.57 -30.43 -12.54
N LEU A 403 4.58 -30.04 -13.32
CA LEU A 403 5.39 -30.97 -14.10
C LEU A 403 6.62 -31.41 -13.30
N THR A 404 6.80 -32.71 -13.13
CA THR A 404 7.93 -33.26 -12.36
C THR A 404 9.20 -33.35 -13.20
N LEU A 405 10.20 -32.54 -12.87
CA LEU A 405 11.58 -32.64 -13.33
C LEU A 405 12.34 -33.65 -12.47
N ARG A 406 12.85 -34.72 -13.06
CA ARG A 406 13.61 -35.77 -12.37
C ARG A 406 15.01 -35.86 -12.97
N HIS A 407 16.04 -35.62 -12.17
CA HIS A 407 17.44 -35.70 -12.54
C HIS A 407 18.15 -36.84 -11.78
N PRO A 408 18.64 -37.90 -12.46
CA PRO A 408 19.38 -38.99 -11.83
C PRO A 408 20.70 -38.52 -11.21
N LYS A 409 21.13 -39.14 -10.11
CA LYS A 409 22.41 -38.85 -9.46
C LYS A 409 23.59 -39.07 -10.43
N GLY A 410 24.30 -37.99 -10.78
CA GLY A 410 25.43 -38.04 -11.72
C GLY A 410 25.02 -38.11 -13.20
N GLY A 411 23.74 -37.86 -13.52
CA GLY A 411 23.27 -37.72 -14.90
C GLY A 411 23.75 -36.42 -15.54
N ASP A 412 23.62 -36.30 -16.86
CA ASP A 412 23.92 -35.05 -17.58
C ASP A 412 22.74 -34.05 -17.44
N PRO A 413 22.95 -32.86 -16.85
CA PRO A 413 21.93 -31.83 -16.73
C PRO A 413 21.35 -31.37 -18.08
N ALA A 414 22.17 -31.32 -19.13
CA ALA A 414 21.73 -30.89 -20.46
C ALA A 414 20.76 -31.89 -21.08
N ALA A 415 21.12 -33.18 -21.05
CA ALA A 415 20.24 -34.25 -21.53
C ALA A 415 18.93 -34.33 -20.73
N THR A 416 18.97 -34.08 -19.41
CA THR A 416 17.77 -34.07 -18.55
C THR A 416 16.84 -32.89 -18.89
N ALA A 417 17.41 -31.71 -19.13
CA ALA A 417 16.65 -30.51 -19.48
C ALA A 417 16.01 -30.61 -20.86
N GLU A 418 16.73 -31.13 -21.86
CA GLU A 418 16.21 -31.34 -23.21
C GLU A 418 15.08 -32.37 -23.23
N ASP A 419 15.25 -33.50 -22.53
CA ASP A 419 14.20 -34.53 -22.41
C ASP A 419 12.96 -33.99 -21.69
N PHE A 420 13.14 -33.23 -20.61
CA PHE A 420 12.03 -32.62 -19.88
C PHE A 420 11.26 -31.60 -20.73
N VAL A 421 11.95 -30.76 -21.49
CA VAL A 421 11.33 -29.78 -22.40
C VAL A 421 10.58 -30.49 -23.53
N ALA A 422 11.19 -31.51 -24.14
CA ALA A 422 10.58 -32.28 -25.22
C ALA A 422 9.36 -33.10 -24.76
N ARG A 423 9.47 -33.77 -23.60
CA ARG A 423 8.41 -34.61 -23.03
C ARG A 423 7.15 -33.83 -22.66
N ASN A 424 7.33 -32.58 -22.25
CA ASN A 424 6.23 -31.72 -21.78
C ASN A 424 5.81 -30.66 -22.81
N GLY A 425 6.38 -30.65 -24.02
CA GLY A 425 6.02 -29.72 -25.09
C GLY A 425 6.32 -28.25 -24.75
N LEU A 426 7.40 -28.00 -23.99
CA LEU A 426 7.78 -26.66 -23.53
C LEU A 426 8.63 -25.93 -24.57
N ASN A 427 8.75 -24.61 -24.45
CA ASN A 427 9.60 -23.81 -25.35
C ASN A 427 11.10 -24.18 -25.17
N PRO A 428 11.85 -24.43 -26.26
CA PRO A 428 13.30 -24.68 -26.19
C PRO A 428 14.11 -23.61 -25.45
N SER A 429 13.60 -22.38 -25.30
CA SER A 429 14.25 -21.33 -24.50
C SER A 429 14.40 -21.67 -23.01
N TYR A 430 13.60 -22.61 -22.47
CA TYR A 430 13.67 -23.02 -21.07
C TYR A 430 14.83 -23.98 -20.77
N VAL A 431 15.46 -24.58 -21.79
CA VAL A 431 16.52 -25.58 -21.61
C VAL A 431 17.67 -25.02 -20.77
N GLN A 432 18.17 -23.82 -21.08
CA GLN A 432 19.28 -23.22 -20.33
C GLN A 432 18.90 -22.91 -18.88
N GLN A 433 17.69 -22.42 -18.64
CA GLN A 433 17.21 -22.11 -17.29
C GLN A 433 17.08 -23.38 -16.43
N ILE A 434 16.63 -24.49 -17.02
CA ILE A 434 16.51 -25.79 -16.34
C ILE A 434 17.90 -26.37 -16.06
N ILE A 435 18.87 -26.21 -16.97
CA ILE A 435 20.26 -26.62 -16.74
C ILE A 435 20.85 -25.87 -15.55
N ASP A 436 20.71 -24.53 -15.53
CA ASP A 436 21.23 -23.69 -14.46
C ASP A 436 20.58 -24.04 -13.11
N PHE A 437 19.27 -24.32 -13.11
CA PHE A 437 18.52 -24.77 -11.95
C PHE A 437 18.98 -26.14 -11.43
N ILE A 438 19.16 -27.14 -12.31
CA ILE A 438 19.69 -28.45 -11.91
C ILE A 438 21.07 -28.28 -11.29
N ASN A 439 21.96 -27.51 -11.91
CA ASN A 439 23.31 -27.28 -11.40
C ASN A 439 23.31 -26.59 -10.04
N GLN A 440 22.41 -25.61 -9.82
CA GLN A 440 22.29 -24.90 -8.55
C GLN A 440 21.83 -25.80 -7.40
N HIS A 441 21.05 -26.84 -7.69
CA HIS A 441 20.45 -27.71 -6.68
C HIS A 441 21.07 -29.11 -6.57
N THR A 442 21.93 -29.51 -7.51
CA THR A 442 22.60 -30.82 -7.52
C THR A 442 24.11 -30.75 -7.32
N ALA A 443 24.69 -29.55 -7.26
CA ALA A 443 26.09 -29.36 -6.93
C ALA A 443 26.38 -29.76 -5.46
N PRO A 444 27.47 -30.50 -5.19
CA PRO A 444 27.89 -30.77 -3.82
C PRO A 444 28.33 -29.47 -3.14
N LEU A 445 27.81 -29.24 -1.92
CA LEU A 445 28.32 -28.23 -1.00
C LEU A 445 29.76 -28.57 -0.61
N GLY A 446 30.73 -27.91 -1.25
CA GLY A 446 32.08 -27.69 -0.72
C GLY A 446 33.24 -28.39 -1.46
N GLU A 447 33.80 -27.72 -2.46
CA GLU A 447 35.26 -27.55 -2.53
C GLU A 447 35.53 -26.05 -2.65
N GLY A 448 36.30 -25.52 -1.70
CA GLY A 448 36.61 -24.10 -1.63
C GLY A 448 37.25 -23.61 -2.92
N GLY A 449 36.61 -22.65 -3.58
CA GLY A 449 37.30 -21.81 -4.55
C GLY A 449 38.49 -21.19 -3.83
N ALA A 450 39.71 -21.56 -4.26
CA ALA A 450 40.94 -21.01 -3.72
C ALA A 450 40.94 -19.50 -3.93
N THR A 451 40.60 -18.76 -2.87
CA THR A 451 40.86 -17.35 -2.73
C THR A 451 42.29 -17.19 -2.22
N ASP A 452 43.09 -16.42 -2.96
CA ASP A 452 44.41 -15.98 -2.48
C ASP A 452 44.20 -15.10 -1.23
N PRO A 453 44.74 -15.48 -0.05
CA PRO A 453 44.52 -14.76 1.20
C PRO A 453 45.11 -13.34 1.26
N LEU A 454 45.80 -12.84 0.23
CA LEU A 454 46.37 -11.48 0.27
C LEU A 454 45.83 -10.46 -0.75
N THR A 455 44.98 -10.80 -1.74
CA THR A 455 44.48 -9.78 -2.70
C THR A 455 43.05 -9.95 -3.25
N GLY A 456 42.27 -10.97 -2.88
CA GLY A 456 40.80 -10.98 -3.05
C GLY A 456 40.19 -10.74 -4.45
N GLY A 457 40.86 -11.09 -5.56
CA GLY A 457 40.33 -10.91 -6.93
C GLY A 457 40.37 -12.17 -7.79
N SER A 458 39.26 -12.48 -8.49
CA SER A 458 39.15 -13.62 -9.42
C SER A 458 40.02 -13.43 -10.67
N SER A 459 40.71 -14.49 -11.08
CA SER A 459 41.69 -14.51 -12.16
C SER A 459 41.09 -14.37 -13.56
N TYR A 460 41.73 -13.51 -14.35
CA TYR A 460 41.61 -13.26 -15.79
C TYR A 460 42.07 -14.45 -16.65
N ARG A 461 41.44 -14.67 -17.82
CA ARG A 461 42.02 -15.45 -18.93
C ARG A 461 41.88 -14.70 -20.28
N PRO A 462 42.87 -14.77 -21.20
CA PRO A 462 43.03 -13.84 -22.32
C PRO A 462 42.70 -14.42 -23.71
N GLY A 463 42.39 -13.51 -24.66
CA GLY A 463 42.50 -13.70 -26.13
C GLY A 463 41.15 -13.81 -26.86
N GLY A 464 40.82 -13.03 -27.91
CA GLY A 464 41.63 -12.07 -28.65
C GLY A 464 40.83 -11.30 -29.72
N ASN A 465 41.48 -10.22 -30.16
CA ASN A 465 41.32 -9.39 -31.36
C ASN A 465 40.10 -8.48 -31.58
N GLN A 466 40.40 -7.22 -31.26
CA GLN A 466 39.89 -5.96 -31.78
C GLN A 466 39.78 -5.91 -33.32
N THR A 467 38.74 -5.22 -33.80
CA THR A 467 38.94 -4.18 -34.81
C THR A 467 38.17 -2.94 -34.38
N THR A 468 38.95 -1.93 -34.00
CA THR A 468 38.55 -0.57 -33.67
C THR A 468 38.49 0.26 -34.96
N THR A 469 37.41 1.03 -35.12
CA THR A 469 37.47 2.31 -35.84
C THR A 469 36.89 3.38 -34.94
N SER A 470 37.80 4.10 -34.29
CA SER A 470 37.59 5.32 -33.54
C SER A 470 37.35 6.50 -34.49
N VAL A 471 36.31 7.28 -34.24
CA VAL A 471 36.32 8.71 -34.62
C VAL A 471 35.87 9.52 -33.41
N SER A 472 36.86 10.12 -32.75
CA SER A 472 36.72 11.24 -31.82
C SER A 472 36.36 12.50 -32.59
N HIS A 473 35.45 13.35 -32.07
CA HIS A 473 35.52 14.83 -32.17
C HIS A 473 34.47 15.42 -31.20
N THR A 474 34.90 15.91 -30.04
CA THR A 474 35.06 17.34 -29.70
C THR A 474 33.76 18.14 -29.64
N THR A 475 33.43 18.62 -28.44
CA THR A 475 32.52 19.74 -28.17
C THR A 475 32.93 20.99 -28.96
N PRO A 476 31.95 21.82 -29.34
CA PRO A 476 32.08 23.24 -28.99
C PRO A 476 30.77 23.95 -28.61
N LEU A 477 30.92 24.81 -27.59
CA LEU A 477 30.26 26.08 -27.29
C LEU A 477 28.91 26.46 -27.94
N ASP A 478 27.96 26.71 -27.05
CA ASP A 478 27.37 28.02 -26.76
C ASP A 478 26.88 28.87 -27.96
N ARG A 479 25.57 28.84 -28.20
CA ARG A 479 24.80 29.97 -28.77
C ARG A 479 23.43 30.06 -28.11
N SER A 480 23.32 31.04 -27.23
CA SER A 480 22.07 31.64 -26.76
C SER A 480 21.20 32.18 -27.92
N LYS A 481 19.90 31.89 -27.93
CA LYS A 481 18.78 32.84 -27.72
C LYS A 481 17.48 32.37 -28.38
N ASN A 482 16.41 32.57 -27.60
CA ASN A 482 15.00 32.66 -27.96
C ASN A 482 14.27 31.36 -28.27
N ASP A 483 13.79 30.70 -27.21
CA ASP A 483 12.38 30.33 -27.15
C ASP A 483 11.84 30.72 -25.77
N ALA A 484 10.84 31.60 -25.78
CA ALA A 484 10.20 32.12 -24.59
C ALA A 484 9.28 31.04 -24.01
N SER A 485 9.83 30.19 -23.14
CA SER A 485 8.99 29.50 -22.15
C SER A 485 8.66 30.52 -21.06
N THR A 486 7.37 30.81 -20.89
CA THR A 486 6.88 31.51 -19.68
C THR A 486 7.03 30.55 -18.51
N SER A 487 8.27 30.39 -18.02
CA SER A 487 8.51 29.89 -16.68
C SER A 487 7.90 30.91 -15.72
N VAL A 488 6.85 30.52 -15.01
CA VAL A 488 6.39 31.29 -13.85
C VAL A 488 7.58 31.39 -12.90
N LYS A 489 8.17 32.58 -12.77
CA LYS A 489 9.19 32.83 -11.73
C LYS A 489 8.45 32.84 -10.40
N TYR A 490 8.51 31.74 -9.66
CA TYR A 490 8.13 31.74 -8.26
C TYR A 490 9.15 32.58 -7.49
N GLU A 491 8.68 33.62 -6.81
CA GLU A 491 9.54 34.37 -5.89
C GLU A 491 9.93 33.45 -4.73
N VAL A 492 11.20 33.06 -4.69
CA VAL A 492 11.78 32.35 -3.55
C VAL A 492 11.61 33.21 -2.29
N PHE A 493 11.10 32.60 -1.22
CA PHE A 493 10.77 33.28 0.02
C PHE A 493 11.97 34.02 0.64
N ARG A 494 11.74 35.24 1.16
CA ARG A 494 12.72 35.97 2.00
C ARG A 494 12.62 35.45 3.43
N ALA A 495 13.60 34.67 3.88
CA ALA A 495 13.80 34.44 5.30
C ALA A 495 13.92 35.79 6.04
N PHE A 496 13.18 35.98 7.13
CA PHE A 496 13.26 37.21 7.92
C PHE A 496 14.43 37.12 8.89
N SER A 497 15.36 38.08 8.79
CA SER A 497 16.41 38.25 9.80
C SER A 497 15.81 38.74 11.13
N SER A 498 16.48 38.44 12.24
CA SER A 498 16.13 38.92 13.59
C SER A 498 15.91 40.44 13.66
N LYS A 499 16.68 41.23 12.88
CA LYS A 499 16.51 42.69 12.77
C LYS A 499 15.21 43.11 12.10
N GLN A 500 14.74 42.35 11.11
CA GLN A 500 13.46 42.62 10.44
C GLN A 500 12.27 42.30 11.36
N ILE A 501 12.39 41.25 12.17
CA ILE A 501 11.38 40.86 13.16
C ILE A 501 11.21 41.94 14.22
N GLN A 502 12.29 42.47 14.79
CA GLN A 502 12.25 43.60 15.73
C GLN A 502 11.63 44.86 15.12
N GLY A 503 11.90 45.12 13.83
CA GLY A 503 11.30 46.24 13.11
C GLY A 503 9.80 46.09 12.91
N ILE A 504 9.32 44.87 12.67
CA ILE A 504 7.89 44.55 12.54
C ILE A 504 7.20 44.58 13.91
N GLY A 505 7.82 44.02 14.96
CA GLY A 505 7.33 44.07 16.33
C GLY A 505 7.11 45.49 16.83
N LYS A 506 8.03 46.42 16.55
CA LYS A 506 7.86 47.85 16.88
C LYS A 506 6.68 48.50 16.15
N LYS A 507 6.48 48.20 14.87
CA LYS A 507 5.33 48.72 14.09
C LYS A 507 4.01 48.18 14.64
N ILE A 508 3.96 46.89 14.94
CA ILE A 508 2.79 46.26 15.59
C ILE A 508 2.50 46.94 16.93
N GLY A 509 3.53 47.14 17.77
CA GLY A 509 3.43 47.82 19.06
C GLY A 509 2.80 49.21 18.99
N THR A 510 3.10 49.98 17.94
CA THR A 510 2.47 51.30 17.73
C THR A 510 0.99 51.23 17.34
N VAL A 511 0.58 50.19 16.62
CA VAL A 511 -0.80 50.04 16.13
C VAL A 511 -1.75 49.50 17.20
N ILE A 512 -1.23 48.73 18.15
CA ILE A 512 -2.01 48.12 19.24
C ILE A 512 -2.05 48.99 20.50
N GLN A 513 -1.34 50.12 20.52
CA GLN A 513 -1.24 51.00 21.68
C GLN A 513 -2.65 51.48 22.13
N GLY A 514 -2.99 51.23 23.39
CA GLY A 514 -4.30 51.57 23.96
C GLY A 514 -5.41 50.55 23.70
N LYS A 515 -5.14 49.42 23.02
CA LYS A 515 -6.10 48.33 22.85
C LYS A 515 -6.06 47.33 24.03
N PRO A 516 -7.19 46.66 24.37
CA PRO A 516 -7.27 45.73 25.52
C PRO A 516 -6.27 44.57 25.46
N PHE A 517 -5.84 44.18 24.27
CA PHE A 517 -4.94 43.03 24.02
C PHE A 517 -3.46 43.41 23.85
N ALA A 518 -3.10 44.68 24.01
CA ALA A 518 -1.74 45.15 23.78
C ALA A 518 -0.69 44.44 24.65
N ALA A 519 -1.04 44.12 25.90
CA ALA A 519 -0.15 43.42 26.84
C ALA A 519 0.18 41.99 26.38
N LEU A 520 -0.84 41.23 25.92
CA LEU A 520 -0.66 39.86 25.43
C LEU A 520 0.18 39.84 24.14
N ILE A 521 -0.07 40.78 23.23
CA ILE A 521 0.67 40.90 21.98
C ILE A 521 2.13 41.29 22.25
N ASN A 522 2.39 42.24 23.14
CA ASN A 522 3.76 42.64 23.51
C ASN A 522 4.53 41.51 24.22
N ALA A 523 3.85 40.71 25.06
CA ALA A 523 4.43 39.51 25.66
C ALA A 523 4.80 38.46 24.59
N THR A 524 3.92 38.26 23.60
CA THR A 524 4.15 37.33 22.49
C THR A 524 5.34 37.78 21.62
N ILE A 525 5.42 39.08 21.28
CA ILE A 525 6.56 39.65 20.55
C ILE A 525 7.86 39.45 21.34
N SER A 526 7.85 39.71 22.65
CA SER A 526 9.02 39.54 23.51
C SER A 526 9.47 38.08 23.59
N GLU A 527 8.54 37.12 23.63
CA GLU A 527 8.86 35.69 23.57
C GLU A 527 9.51 35.28 22.24
N ILE A 528 8.96 35.74 21.11
CA ILE A 528 9.51 35.47 19.77
C ILE A 528 10.91 36.09 19.64
N GLU A 529 11.10 37.31 20.13
CA GLU A 529 12.40 37.99 20.13
C GLU A 529 13.44 37.30 21.03
N ARG A 530 13.01 36.72 22.17
CA ARG A 530 13.86 36.01 23.11
C ARG A 530 14.23 34.60 22.64
N GLY A 531 13.32 33.92 21.94
CA GLY A 531 13.48 32.53 21.51
C GLY A 531 14.29 32.36 20.23
N GLY A 532 14.38 33.39 19.38
CA GLY A 532 14.90 33.23 18.02
C GLY A 532 13.98 32.32 17.18
N VAL A 533 13.75 32.66 15.91
CA VAL A 533 12.88 31.85 15.02
C VAL A 533 13.43 30.43 14.83
N GLU A 534 14.72 30.22 15.12
CA GLU A 534 15.41 28.93 15.09
C GLU A 534 15.10 28.00 16.28
N SER A 535 14.33 28.41 17.31
CA SER A 535 13.96 27.49 18.42
C SER A 535 12.54 26.91 18.32
N ILE A 536 11.78 27.29 17.28
CA ILE A 536 10.46 26.72 16.94
C ILE A 536 10.63 25.58 15.90
N THR A 537 11.86 25.32 15.44
CA THR A 537 12.21 24.27 14.47
C THR A 537 12.44 22.90 15.10
N ASP A 538 12.51 22.79 16.42
CA ASP A 538 12.68 21.50 17.11
C ASP A 538 11.33 20.77 17.24
N ALA A 539 11.31 19.52 16.78
CA ALA A 539 10.15 18.64 16.57
C ALA A 539 9.24 18.34 17.79
N GLU A 540 9.44 19.01 18.92
CA GLU A 540 8.74 18.71 20.19
C GLU A 540 8.22 19.95 20.93
N LYS A 541 8.32 21.17 20.37
CA LYS A 541 7.79 22.38 21.06
C LYS A 541 6.52 22.90 20.40
N ASP A 542 5.41 22.80 21.13
CA ASP A 542 4.17 23.53 20.86
C ASP A 542 4.44 25.02 20.61
N LEU A 543 3.61 25.65 19.76
CA LEU A 543 3.60 27.12 19.62
C LEU A 543 3.59 27.78 21.00
N PRO A 544 4.33 28.90 21.21
CA PRO A 544 4.29 29.62 22.48
C PRO A 544 2.86 29.84 22.95
N SER A 545 2.56 29.48 24.20
CA SER A 545 1.19 29.49 24.73
C SER A 545 0.51 30.87 24.59
N CYS A 546 1.30 31.95 24.61
CA CYS A 546 0.85 33.31 24.34
C CYS A 546 0.37 33.50 22.89
N LEU A 547 1.05 32.91 21.90
CA LEU A 547 0.65 32.96 20.50
C LEU A 547 -0.62 32.14 20.23
N GLN A 548 -0.74 30.96 20.86
CA GLN A 548 -1.95 30.14 20.75
C GLN A 548 -3.18 30.85 21.34
N ARG A 549 -3.04 31.44 22.54
CA ARG A 549 -4.12 32.26 23.14
C ARG A 549 -4.43 33.47 22.29
N LEU A 550 -3.42 34.12 21.71
CA LEU A 550 -3.63 35.27 20.83
C LEU A 550 -4.44 34.88 19.58
N ILE A 551 -4.16 33.72 18.98
CA ILE A 551 -4.93 33.21 17.82
C ILE A 551 -6.39 32.92 18.19
N VAL A 552 -6.64 32.41 19.39
CA VAL A 552 -7.99 32.04 19.84
C VAL A 552 -8.80 33.24 20.35
N GLU A 553 -8.17 34.13 21.11
CA GLU A 553 -8.86 35.17 21.89
C GLU A 553 -8.79 36.56 21.24
N ALA A 554 -7.96 36.77 20.21
CA ALA A 554 -7.86 38.09 19.57
C ALA A 554 -9.20 38.51 18.94
N PRO A 555 -9.68 39.74 19.24
CA PRO A 555 -10.78 40.36 18.53
C PRO A 555 -10.47 40.53 17.04
N SER A 556 -11.51 40.49 16.18
CA SER A 556 -11.36 40.47 14.72
C SER A 556 -10.66 41.71 14.14
N ASP A 557 -10.67 42.84 14.85
CA ASP A 557 -9.99 44.10 14.47
C ASP A 557 -8.46 44.08 14.74
N VAL A 558 -7.97 43.09 15.49
CA VAL A 558 -6.54 42.89 15.79
C VAL A 558 -6.04 41.49 15.45
N ALA A 559 -6.91 40.57 15.02
CA ALA A 559 -6.56 39.19 14.64
C ALA A 559 -5.49 39.12 13.52
N TRP A 560 -5.43 40.12 12.64
CA TRP A 560 -4.38 40.23 11.62
C TRP A 560 -2.97 40.31 12.20
N VAL A 561 -2.82 40.85 13.41
CA VAL A 561 -1.54 40.89 14.14
C VAL A 561 -1.12 39.49 14.57
N ALA A 562 -2.08 38.66 15.04
CA ALA A 562 -1.82 37.28 15.41
C ALA A 562 -1.34 36.46 14.21
N PHE A 563 -2.01 36.64 13.06
CA PHE A 563 -1.61 36.00 11.80
C PHE A 563 -0.24 36.49 11.32
N ASP A 564 0.04 37.80 11.38
CA ASP A 564 1.33 38.31 10.93
C ASP A 564 2.49 37.87 11.85
N LEU A 565 2.26 37.75 13.16
CA LEU A 565 3.25 37.19 14.09
C LEU A 565 3.47 35.69 13.86
N LEU A 566 2.41 34.91 13.64
CA LEU A 566 2.51 33.50 13.28
C LEU A 566 3.30 33.32 11.98
N ARG A 567 3.07 34.17 10.99
CA ARG A 567 3.80 34.18 9.72
C ARG A 567 5.31 34.31 9.92
N LEU A 568 5.76 35.07 10.93
CA LEU A 568 7.18 35.25 11.25
C LEU A 568 7.79 34.02 11.92
N CYS A 569 6.98 33.16 12.54
CA CYS A 569 7.41 31.94 13.21
C CYS A 569 7.52 30.72 12.28
N LEU A 570 6.97 30.79 11.07
CA LEU A 570 7.00 29.68 10.10
C LEU A 570 8.28 29.76 9.26
N SER A 571 9.22 28.84 9.48
CA SER A 571 10.42 28.65 8.64
C SER A 571 10.32 27.39 7.77
N LYS A 572 11.20 27.27 6.76
CA LYS A 572 11.09 26.36 5.60
C LYS A 572 11.09 24.86 5.92
N GLU A 573 11.50 24.44 7.12
CA GLU A 573 11.68 23.01 7.47
C GLU A 573 10.62 22.46 8.44
N SER A 574 9.81 23.32 9.07
CA SER A 574 8.95 22.92 10.20
C SER A 574 7.48 22.74 9.85
N VAL A 575 7.11 22.79 8.57
CA VAL A 575 5.69 22.78 8.16
C VAL A 575 5.01 21.44 8.50
N ALA A 576 5.76 20.35 8.59
CA ALA A 576 5.26 19.07 9.09
C ALA A 576 4.87 19.08 10.59
N LEU A 577 5.28 20.11 11.35
CA LEU A 577 5.21 20.15 12.82
C LEU A 577 4.14 21.07 13.40
N LEU A 578 3.41 21.84 12.57
CA LEU A 578 2.22 22.51 13.08
C LEU A 578 1.17 21.44 13.41
N SER A 579 0.90 21.24 14.69
CA SER A 579 -0.19 20.34 15.09
C SER A 579 -1.47 20.78 14.39
N PHE A 580 -2.13 19.84 13.70
CA PHE A 580 -3.37 20.09 12.97
C PHE A 580 -4.45 20.76 13.85
N SER A 581 -4.35 20.66 15.18
CA SER A 581 -5.20 21.40 16.13
C SER A 581 -5.10 22.93 15.97
N ALA A 582 -3.89 23.49 15.83
CA ALA A 582 -3.70 24.93 15.67
C ALA A 582 -4.20 25.41 14.30
N VAL A 583 -3.88 24.65 13.25
CA VAL A 583 -4.32 24.94 11.87
C VAL A 583 -5.85 24.84 11.76
N ASN A 584 -6.48 23.81 12.32
CA ASN A 584 -7.94 23.65 12.31
C ASN A 584 -8.64 24.75 13.12
N LYS A 585 -8.08 25.17 14.26
CA LYS A 585 -8.60 26.32 15.03
C LYS A 585 -8.46 27.65 14.27
N MET A 586 -7.47 27.79 13.41
CA MET A 586 -7.35 28.95 12.52
C MET A 586 -8.34 28.89 11.37
N LEU A 587 -8.47 27.74 10.72
CA LEU A 587 -9.42 27.47 9.64
C LEU A 587 -10.87 27.71 10.10
N SER A 588 -11.21 27.35 11.34
CA SER A 588 -12.54 27.60 11.89
C SER A 588 -12.88 29.09 12.10
N ARG A 589 -11.87 29.96 12.28
CA ARG A 589 -12.06 31.42 12.45
C ARG A 589 -11.99 32.22 11.16
N LEU A 590 -11.53 31.60 10.07
CA LEU A 590 -11.36 32.27 8.77
C LEU A 590 -12.65 32.89 8.23
N PRO A 591 -13.82 32.24 8.29
CA PRO A 591 -15.08 32.83 7.84
C PRO A 591 -15.42 34.14 8.58
N GLU A 592 -15.33 34.15 9.92
CA GLU A 592 -15.59 35.32 10.76
C GLU A 592 -14.60 36.47 10.50
N CYS A 593 -13.33 36.15 10.26
CA CYS A 593 -12.28 37.13 10.00
C CYS A 593 -12.36 37.71 8.57
N MET A 594 -12.87 36.94 7.61
CA MET A 594 -13.06 37.36 6.22
C MET A 594 -14.22 38.34 6.07
N GLU A 595 -15.27 38.21 6.88
CA GLU A 595 -16.40 39.15 6.91
C GLU A 595 -16.06 40.48 7.60
N ALA A 596 -15.09 40.47 8.54
CA ALA A 596 -14.76 41.65 9.35
C ALA A 596 -13.79 42.65 8.67
N HIS A 597 -12.71 42.21 8.00
CA HIS A 597 -11.71 43.13 7.45
C HIS A 597 -10.80 42.51 6.37
N LYS A 598 -10.69 43.17 5.19
CA LYS A 598 -9.91 42.69 4.01
C LYS A 598 -8.41 42.45 4.30
N VAL A 599 -7.83 43.22 5.21
CA VAL A 599 -6.41 43.06 5.63
C VAL A 599 -6.20 41.77 6.42
N THR A 600 -7.16 41.42 7.29
CA THR A 600 -7.12 40.20 8.10
C THR A 600 -7.24 38.96 7.21
N ALA A 601 -8.16 38.98 6.25
CA ALA A 601 -8.28 37.93 5.23
C ALA A 601 -6.97 37.74 4.45
N THR A 602 -6.35 38.84 4.02
CA THR A 602 -5.08 38.79 3.28
C THR A 602 -3.94 38.21 4.12
N MET A 603 -3.86 38.55 5.42
CA MET A 603 -2.84 38.00 6.31
C MET A 603 -3.09 36.52 6.64
N ALA A 604 -4.34 36.13 6.88
CA ALA A 604 -4.70 34.73 7.10
C ALA A 604 -4.36 33.87 5.86
N LEU A 605 -4.69 34.34 4.65
CA LEU A 605 -4.30 33.67 3.41
C LEU A 605 -2.79 33.58 3.24
N ARG A 606 -2.03 34.61 3.62
CA ARG A 606 -0.56 34.56 3.58
C ARG A 606 0.03 33.57 4.58
N VAL A 607 -0.57 33.43 5.76
CA VAL A 607 -0.15 32.40 6.73
C VAL A 607 -0.47 31.01 6.21
N LEU A 608 -1.66 30.81 5.64
CA LEU A 608 -2.02 29.55 4.98
C LEU A 608 -1.04 29.24 3.86
N CYS A 609 -0.79 30.19 2.95
CA CYS A 609 0.23 30.03 1.91
C CYS A 609 1.59 29.72 2.53
N ASN A 610 2.02 30.35 3.61
CA ASN A 610 3.31 30.02 4.23
C ASN A 610 3.33 28.63 4.89
N ALA A 611 2.19 28.17 5.40
CA ALA A 611 2.01 26.83 5.95
C ALA A 611 1.78 25.76 4.85
N THR A 612 1.52 26.15 3.60
CA THR A 612 1.27 25.20 2.50
C THR A 612 2.29 25.32 1.36
N ALA A 613 3.09 26.38 1.30
CA ALA A 613 4.03 26.67 0.20
C ALA A 613 5.43 26.04 0.36
N SER A 614 5.54 24.94 1.11
CA SER A 614 6.58 23.95 0.84
C SER A 614 6.08 22.81 -0.04
N VAL A 615 4.88 22.95 -0.62
CA VAL A 615 4.32 22.00 -1.57
C VAL A 615 4.18 22.77 -2.87
N ASP A 616 5.04 22.45 -3.83
CA ASP A 616 4.79 22.80 -5.23
C ASP A 616 3.45 22.13 -5.61
N LEU A 617 2.39 22.95 -5.68
CA LEU A 617 1.02 22.59 -6.06
C LEU A 617 0.84 22.60 -7.58
#